data_AF-A0A7W1MDF4-F1
#
_entry.id   AF-A0A7W1MDF4-F1
#
_cell.length_a   1.000
_cell.length_b   1.000
_cell.length_c   1.000
_cell.angle_alpha   90.00
_cell.angle_beta   90.00
_cell.angle_gamma   90.00
#
_symmetry.space_group_name_H-M   'P 1'
#
loop_
_entity.id
_entity.type
_entity.pdbx_description
1 polymer ?
#
loop_
_entity_poly.entity_id
_entity_poly.type
_entity_poly.pdbx_seq_one_letter_code
_entity_poly.pdbx_strand_id
1 'polypeptide(L)'
;MNLIRRVLDGITARLGGERSLQAISKSSDIALAVLVMAILAMIIIPLNPIIIDYLIALNLAVSIALLMVALYIPSAVQLSIFPSLLLITTLYRLGLNIASTRQILLHANAGEIIFQFGNFVVGGNFVVGGVIFLIITLVQFLVITKGAERVAEVAARFTLDAMPGKQMSIDADMRAGILDSNQAREKRLAIQKESQLYGAM
;
A
#
# COMPACT_ATOMS: atom_id res chain seq x y z
N MET A 1 39.95 24.47 -16.86
CA MET A 1 39.41 23.11 -16.63
C MET A 1 39.51 22.61 -15.17
N ASN A 2 39.92 23.42 -14.18
CA ASN A 2 40.12 22.94 -12.79
C ASN A 2 39.08 23.45 -11.78
N LEU A 3 38.20 24.38 -12.19
CA LEU A 3 37.15 24.94 -11.32
C LEU A 3 35.94 24.00 -11.20
N ILE A 4 35.59 23.33 -12.30
CA ILE A 4 34.41 22.45 -12.38
C ILE A 4 34.63 21.15 -11.59
N ARG A 5 35.86 20.59 -11.59
CA ARG A 5 36.19 19.41 -10.77
C ARG A 5 36.11 19.69 -9.27
N ARG A 6 36.59 20.85 -8.78
CA ARG A 6 36.45 21.21 -7.35
C ARG A 6 35.01 21.38 -6.89
N VAL A 7 34.13 21.87 -7.76
CA VAL A 7 32.70 22.02 -7.43
C VAL A 7 32.00 20.67 -7.44
N LEU A 8 32.34 19.79 -8.40
CA LEU A 8 31.82 18.42 -8.40
C LEU A 8 32.33 17.60 -7.21
N ASP A 9 33.61 17.73 -6.86
CA ASP A 9 34.24 17.01 -5.74
C ASP A 9 33.72 17.52 -4.38
N GLY A 10 33.34 18.80 -4.29
CA GLY A 10 32.69 19.37 -3.10
C GLY A 10 31.24 18.90 -2.91
N ILE A 11 30.55 18.53 -3.99
CA ILE A 11 29.19 17.99 -3.96
C ILE A 11 29.21 16.49 -3.68
N THR A 12 30.15 15.74 -4.28
CA THR A 12 30.33 14.30 -4.02
C THR A 12 30.86 14.01 -2.62
N ALA A 13 31.71 14.88 -2.05
CA ALA A 13 32.18 14.74 -0.66
C ALA A 13 31.08 14.95 0.40
N ARG A 14 30.02 15.72 0.09
CA ARG A 14 28.86 15.91 0.99
C ARG A 14 27.79 14.85 0.86
N LEU A 15 27.84 14.04 -0.20
CA LEU A 15 26.89 12.95 -0.49
C LEU A 15 27.43 11.56 -0.09
N GLY A 16 28.65 11.48 0.42
CA GLY A 16 29.28 10.23 0.85
C GLY A 16 28.73 9.67 2.18
N GLY A 17 27.96 8.59 2.08
CA GLY A 17 28.39 7.34 2.72
C GLY A 17 27.54 6.80 3.85
N GLU A 18 27.38 7.49 4.98
CA GLU A 18 26.81 6.83 6.19
C GLU A 18 25.79 7.67 6.96
N ARG A 19 25.85 9.01 6.87
CA ARG A 19 24.85 9.89 7.50
C ARG A 19 23.53 9.97 6.75
N SER A 20 23.54 9.76 5.43
CA SER A 20 22.31 9.72 4.64
C SER A 20 21.47 8.50 4.97
N LEU A 21 22.06 7.34 5.25
CA LEU A 21 21.32 6.12 5.61
C LEU A 21 20.66 6.22 6.99
N GLN A 22 21.32 6.82 7.99
CA GLN A 22 20.70 7.13 9.29
C GLN A 22 19.72 8.30 9.25
N ALA A 23 19.97 9.30 8.39
CA ALA A 23 19.00 10.37 8.15
C ALA A 23 17.77 9.82 7.41
N ILE A 24 17.92 8.84 6.52
CA ILE A 24 16.82 8.19 5.80
C ILE A 24 15.92 7.39 6.74
N SER A 25 16.49 6.62 7.68
CA SER A 25 15.68 5.89 8.67
C SER A 25 14.95 6.82 9.64
N LYS A 26 15.61 7.87 10.15
CA LYS A 26 14.97 8.90 10.99
C LYS A 26 13.99 9.79 10.21
N SER A 27 14.24 9.99 8.90
CA SER A 27 13.35 10.75 8.02
C SER A 27 12.13 9.97 7.57
N SER A 28 12.16 8.63 7.58
CA SER A 28 11.01 7.81 7.24
C SER A 28 9.89 7.98 8.28
N ASP A 29 10.25 7.97 9.57
CA ASP A 29 9.29 8.22 10.66
C ASP A 29 8.77 9.67 10.62
N ILE A 30 9.64 10.64 10.32
CA ILE A 30 9.25 12.04 10.17
C ILE A 30 8.34 12.23 8.94
N ALA A 31 8.65 11.59 7.82
CA ALA A 31 7.84 11.66 6.60
C ALA A 31 6.46 11.04 6.83
N LEU A 32 6.39 9.92 7.54
CA LEU A 32 5.14 9.29 7.95
C LEU A 32 4.33 10.22 8.87
N ALA A 33 4.97 10.82 9.88
CA ALA A 33 4.32 11.76 10.78
C ALA A 33 3.81 13.01 10.04
N VAL A 34 4.60 13.58 9.13
CA VAL A 34 4.21 14.73 8.30
C VAL A 34 3.05 14.36 7.39
N LEU A 35 3.04 13.17 6.81
CA LEU A 35 1.94 12.69 5.99
C LEU A 35 0.64 12.56 6.81
N VAL A 36 0.71 11.94 7.99
CA VAL A 36 -0.45 11.83 8.89
C VAL A 36 -0.96 13.23 9.29
N MET A 37 -0.06 14.14 9.62
CA MET A 37 -0.41 15.53 9.93
C MET A 37 -1.04 16.25 8.72
N ALA A 38 -0.56 16.00 7.51
CA ALA A 38 -1.14 16.55 6.29
C ALA A 38 -2.57 16.03 6.04
N ILE A 39 -2.82 14.74 6.32
CA ILE A 39 -4.16 14.12 6.24
C ILE A 39 -5.10 14.73 7.27
N LEU A 40 -4.64 14.94 8.51
CA LEU A 40 -5.43 15.63 9.54
C LEU A 40 -5.71 17.09 9.16
N ALA A 41 -4.71 17.80 8.64
CA ALA A 41 -4.86 19.17 8.17
C ALA A 41 -5.87 19.26 7.01
N MET A 42 -5.87 18.30 6.10
CA MET A 42 -6.84 18.18 5.00
C MET A 42 -8.30 18.03 5.49
N ILE A 43 -8.51 17.35 6.61
CA ILE A 43 -9.84 17.23 7.23
C ILE A 43 -10.30 18.58 7.81
N ILE A 44 -9.40 19.34 8.43
CA ILE A 44 -9.75 20.58 9.13
C ILE A 44 -9.82 21.77 8.16
N ILE A 45 -8.87 21.90 7.24
CA ILE A 45 -8.70 23.06 6.35
C ILE A 45 -9.54 22.85 5.08
N PRO A 46 -10.40 23.81 4.67
CA PRO A 46 -11.12 23.73 3.40
C PRO A 46 -10.14 23.75 2.22
N LEU A 47 -10.22 22.75 1.36
CA LEU A 47 -9.38 22.63 0.17
C LEU A 47 -10.10 23.17 -1.06
N ASN A 48 -9.35 23.81 -1.95
CA ASN A 48 -9.86 24.21 -3.26
C ASN A 48 -10.24 22.95 -4.08
N PRO A 49 -11.38 22.93 -4.80
CA PRO A 49 -11.77 21.83 -5.67
C PRO A 49 -10.68 21.33 -6.63
N ILE A 50 -9.84 22.24 -7.14
CA ILE A 50 -8.72 21.88 -8.03
C ILE A 50 -7.71 20.96 -7.31
N ILE A 51 -7.41 21.25 -6.05
CA ILE A 51 -6.48 20.44 -5.24
C ILE A 51 -7.10 19.06 -4.99
N ILE A 52 -8.41 19.01 -4.70
CA ILE A 52 -9.13 17.75 -4.48
C ILE A 52 -9.06 16.87 -5.74
N ASP A 53 -9.24 17.42 -6.93
CA ASP A 53 -9.12 16.66 -8.18
C ASP A 53 -7.72 16.07 -8.38
N TYR A 54 -6.66 16.84 -8.15
CA TYR A 54 -5.28 16.31 -8.21
C TYR A 54 -5.05 15.18 -7.19
N LEU A 55 -5.57 15.33 -5.97
CA LEU A 55 -5.45 14.31 -4.94
C LEU A 55 -6.24 13.04 -5.28
N ILE A 56 -7.42 13.15 -5.89
CA ILE A 56 -8.20 12.01 -6.39
C ILE A 56 -7.46 11.31 -7.53
N ALA A 57 -6.93 12.06 -8.50
CA ALA A 57 -6.17 11.49 -9.60
C ALA A 57 -4.92 10.74 -9.09
N LEU A 58 -4.20 11.32 -8.13
CA LEU A 58 -3.07 10.67 -7.47
C LEU A 58 -3.50 9.43 -6.69
N ASN A 59 -4.64 9.47 -6.00
CA ASN A 59 -5.18 8.30 -5.31
C ASN A 59 -5.44 7.15 -6.28
N LEU A 60 -6.09 7.44 -7.41
CA LEU A 60 -6.40 6.45 -8.43
C LEU A 60 -5.12 5.87 -9.04
N ALA A 61 -4.15 6.72 -9.37
CA ALA A 61 -2.85 6.30 -9.91
C ALA A 61 -2.10 5.37 -8.95
N VAL A 62 -2.00 5.74 -7.66
CA VAL A 62 -1.36 4.90 -6.62
C VAL A 62 -2.13 3.59 -6.46
N SER A 63 -3.46 3.61 -6.50
CA SER A 63 -4.29 2.41 -6.36
C SER A 63 -4.08 1.42 -7.51
N ILE A 64 -4.01 1.91 -8.74
CA ILE A 64 -3.72 1.09 -9.92
C ILE A 64 -2.28 0.58 -9.88
N ALA A 65 -1.32 1.42 -9.47
CA ALA A 65 0.07 1.00 -9.30
C ALA A 65 0.19 -0.12 -8.26
N LEU A 66 -0.48 0.01 -7.10
CA LEU A 66 -0.53 -1.03 -6.08
C LEU A 66 -1.20 -2.31 -6.60
N LEU A 67 -2.26 -2.20 -7.39
CA LEU A 67 -2.90 -3.35 -8.03
C LEU A 67 -1.93 -4.08 -8.96
N MET A 68 -1.22 -3.35 -9.83
CA MET A 68 -0.22 -3.92 -10.73
C MET A 68 0.92 -4.59 -9.95
N VAL A 69 1.41 -3.93 -8.91
CA VAL A 69 2.43 -4.48 -8.00
C VAL A 69 1.93 -5.77 -7.36
N ALA A 70 0.69 -5.81 -6.87
CA ALA A 70 0.10 -7.00 -6.28
C ALA A 70 -0.08 -8.16 -7.28
N LEU A 71 -0.40 -7.87 -8.54
CA LEU A 71 -0.59 -8.90 -9.58
C LEU A 71 0.72 -9.47 -10.12
N TYR A 72 1.80 -8.70 -10.13
CA TYR A 72 3.06 -9.07 -10.78
C TYR A 72 4.19 -9.50 -9.83
N ILE A 73 4.05 -9.35 -8.50
CA ILE A 73 5.08 -9.79 -7.55
C ILE A 73 5.05 -11.32 -7.38
N PRO A 74 6.16 -12.04 -7.68
CA PRO A 74 6.19 -13.51 -7.64
C PRO A 74 6.57 -14.11 -6.27
N SER A 75 6.90 -13.30 -5.24
CA SER A 75 7.36 -13.84 -3.95
C SER A 75 6.89 -13.03 -2.73
N ALA A 76 6.40 -13.75 -1.71
CA ALA A 76 5.80 -13.18 -0.50
C ALA A 76 6.76 -12.34 0.37
N VAL A 77 8.07 -12.41 0.16
CA VAL A 77 9.06 -11.67 0.97
C VAL A 77 9.01 -10.15 0.71
N GLN A 78 8.51 -9.70 -0.45
CA GLN A 78 8.27 -8.28 -0.71
C GLN A 78 6.99 -7.74 -0.04
N LEU A 79 6.15 -8.61 0.54
CA LEU A 79 4.91 -8.21 1.22
C LEU A 79 5.15 -7.58 2.59
N SER A 80 6.36 -7.63 3.17
CA SER A 80 6.60 -7.05 4.49
C SER A 80 6.36 -5.53 4.55
N ILE A 81 6.44 -4.82 3.42
CA ILE A 81 6.14 -3.38 3.30
C ILE A 81 4.64 -3.13 3.00
N PHE A 82 3.92 -4.15 2.54
CA PHE A 82 2.55 -4.03 2.07
C PHE A 82 1.55 -3.57 3.15
N PRO A 83 1.56 -4.08 4.40
CA PRO A 83 0.68 -3.59 5.46
C PRO A 83 0.87 -2.09 5.74
N SER A 84 2.10 -1.61 5.79
CA SER A 84 2.40 -0.20 6.04
C SER A 84 1.94 0.69 4.89
N LEU A 85 2.13 0.27 3.63
CA LEU A 85 1.61 0.98 2.46
C LEU A 85 0.08 1.02 2.44
N LEU A 86 -0.58 -0.09 2.75
CA LEU A 86 -2.04 -0.14 2.87
C LEU A 86 -2.56 0.79 3.97
N LEU A 87 -1.91 0.84 5.14
CA LEU A 87 -2.30 1.74 6.22
C LEU A 87 -2.22 3.21 5.78
N ILE A 88 -1.09 3.60 5.18
CA ILE A 88 -0.85 4.96 4.68
C ILE A 88 -1.88 5.34 3.62
N THR A 89 -2.08 4.49 2.62
CA THR A 89 -3.03 4.76 1.53
C THR A 89 -4.47 4.78 2.01
N THR A 90 -4.82 3.97 3.01
CA THR A 90 -6.15 3.96 3.63
C THR A 90 -6.40 5.26 4.41
N LEU A 91 -5.43 5.73 5.20
CA LEU A 91 -5.53 7.02 5.89
C LEU A 91 -5.67 8.18 4.90
N TYR A 92 -4.88 8.16 3.82
CA TYR A 92 -4.99 9.16 2.75
C TYR A 92 -6.39 9.15 2.09
N ARG A 93 -6.92 7.95 1.78
CA ARG A 93 -8.29 7.79 1.26
C ARG A 93 -9.33 8.34 2.22
N LEU A 94 -9.19 8.08 3.53
CA LEU A 94 -10.10 8.58 4.55
C LEU A 94 -10.13 10.11 4.58
N GLY A 95 -8.96 10.75 4.65
CA GLY A 95 -8.87 12.22 4.64
C GLY A 95 -9.45 12.84 3.37
N LEU A 96 -9.17 12.22 2.21
CA LEU A 96 -9.70 12.67 0.93
C LEU A 96 -11.23 12.57 0.85
N ASN A 97 -11.81 11.45 1.30
CA ASN A 97 -13.27 11.27 1.34
C ASN A 97 -13.95 12.27 2.26
N ILE A 98 -13.37 12.55 3.45
CA ILE A 98 -13.93 13.53 4.38
C ILE A 98 -13.86 14.94 3.79
N ALA A 99 -12.71 15.33 3.23
CA ALA A 99 -12.52 16.65 2.65
C ALA A 99 -13.43 16.89 1.43
N SER A 100 -13.54 15.91 0.52
CA SER A 100 -14.41 16.00 -0.65
C SER A 100 -15.88 16.03 -0.25
N THR A 101 -16.32 15.17 0.67
CA THR A 101 -17.71 15.16 1.16
C THR A 101 -18.08 16.48 1.80
N ARG A 102 -17.21 17.05 2.63
CA ARG A 102 -17.44 18.38 3.22
C ARG A 102 -17.57 19.45 2.14
N GLN A 103 -16.71 19.45 1.12
CA GLN A 103 -16.75 20.42 0.03
C GLN A 103 -18.07 20.30 -0.77
N ILE A 104 -18.53 19.07 -1.02
CA ILE A 104 -19.81 18.77 -1.65
C ILE A 104 -20.96 19.36 -0.82
N LEU A 105 -20.96 19.13 0.50
CA LEU A 105 -22.05 19.54 1.38
C LEU A 105 -22.08 21.06 1.65
N LEU A 106 -20.93 21.72 1.75
CA LEU A 106 -20.85 23.15 2.08
C LEU A 106 -20.92 24.06 0.86
N HIS A 107 -20.39 23.63 -0.28
CA HIS A 107 -20.18 24.49 -1.44
C HIS A 107 -20.80 23.93 -2.73
N ALA A 108 -21.45 22.77 -2.68
CA ALA A 108 -22.01 22.08 -3.85
C ALA A 108 -21.01 21.88 -5.00
N ASN A 109 -19.71 21.89 -4.69
CA ASN A 109 -18.64 21.77 -5.66
C ASN A 109 -17.70 20.63 -5.26
N ALA A 110 -17.80 19.52 -5.98
CA ALA A 110 -17.10 18.29 -5.66
C ALA A 110 -15.69 18.20 -6.27
N GLY A 111 -15.31 19.14 -7.12
CA GLY A 111 -14.25 18.93 -8.13
C GLY A 111 -14.81 18.34 -9.42
N GLU A 112 -14.06 18.52 -10.50
CA GLU A 112 -14.44 18.09 -11.84
C GLU A 112 -14.48 16.56 -11.95
N ILE A 113 -13.54 15.86 -11.31
CA ILE A 113 -13.47 14.39 -11.38
C ILE A 113 -14.72 13.77 -10.76
N ILE A 114 -15.11 14.22 -9.56
CA ILE A 114 -16.30 13.68 -8.88
C ILE A 114 -17.57 14.05 -9.67
N PHE A 115 -17.66 15.28 -10.17
CA PHE A 115 -18.82 15.72 -10.94
C PHE A 115 -19.01 14.90 -12.22
N GLN A 116 -17.94 14.71 -13.00
CA GLN A 116 -17.99 13.92 -14.23
C GLN A 116 -18.26 12.44 -13.95
N PHE A 117 -17.62 11.87 -12.93
CA PHE A 117 -17.86 10.47 -12.55
C PHE A 117 -19.29 10.26 -12.05
N GLY A 118 -19.82 11.19 -11.27
CA GLY A 118 -21.21 11.18 -10.81
C GLY A 118 -22.19 11.22 -11.98
N ASN A 119 -22.02 12.15 -12.92
CA ASN A 119 -22.85 12.22 -14.11
C ASN A 119 -22.77 10.96 -14.98
N PHE A 120 -21.58 10.38 -15.12
CA PHE A 120 -21.35 9.13 -15.85
C PHE A 120 -22.10 7.95 -15.21
N VAL A 121 -22.02 7.80 -13.88
CA VAL A 121 -22.65 6.67 -13.17
C VAL A 121 -24.17 6.82 -13.10
N VAL A 122 -24.66 8.03 -12.83
CA VAL A 122 -26.08 8.31 -12.58
C VAL A 122 -26.85 8.45 -13.90
N GLY A 123 -26.17 8.78 -15.01
CA GLY A 123 -26.80 8.91 -16.32
C GLY A 123 -27.91 9.96 -16.38
N GLY A 124 -27.88 10.95 -15.49
CA GLY A 124 -28.93 11.97 -15.33
C GLY A 124 -30.15 11.56 -14.50
N ASN A 125 -30.21 10.33 -13.98
CA ASN A 125 -31.32 9.86 -13.15
C ASN A 125 -30.87 9.48 -11.72
N PHE A 126 -31.20 10.34 -10.75
CA PHE A 126 -30.85 10.12 -9.33
C PHE A 126 -31.34 8.78 -8.76
N VAL A 127 -32.45 8.21 -9.26
CA VAL A 127 -32.93 6.88 -8.84
C VAL A 127 -31.97 5.80 -9.27
N VAL A 128 -31.48 5.85 -10.52
CA VAL A 128 -30.45 4.93 -11.03
C VAL A 128 -29.18 5.04 -10.20
N GLY A 129 -28.77 6.27 -9.89
CA GLY A 129 -27.65 6.54 -8.98
C GLY A 129 -27.80 5.88 -7.61
N GLY A 130 -28.96 6.04 -6.98
CA GLY A 130 -29.27 5.43 -5.68
C GLY A 130 -29.23 3.89 -5.71
N VAL A 131 -29.75 3.27 -6.78
CA VAL A 131 -29.69 1.82 -6.96
C VAL A 131 -28.25 1.35 -7.13
N ILE A 132 -27.45 2.01 -7.97
CA ILE A 132 -26.04 1.66 -8.17
C ILE A 132 -25.24 1.84 -6.88
N PHE A 133 -25.46 2.93 -6.14
CA PHE A 133 -24.83 3.15 -4.84
C PHE A 133 -25.13 2.01 -3.87
N LEU A 134 -26.38 1.56 -3.81
CA LEU A 134 -26.79 0.46 -2.94
C LEU A 134 -26.13 -0.87 -3.35
N ILE A 135 -26.07 -1.17 -4.66
CA ILE A 135 -25.38 -2.36 -5.18
C ILE A 135 -23.89 -2.32 -4.82
N ILE A 136 -23.19 -1.21 -5.09
CA ILE A 136 -21.77 -1.05 -4.80
C ILE A 136 -21.52 -1.21 -3.29
N THR A 137 -22.36 -0.57 -2.45
CA THR A 137 -22.24 -0.67 -0.99
C THR A 137 -22.44 -2.10 -0.50
N LEU A 138 -23.45 -2.81 -1.00
CA LEU A 138 -23.69 -4.21 -0.63
C LEU A 138 -22.56 -5.13 -1.07
N VAL A 139 -22.07 -4.98 -2.30
CA VAL A 139 -20.93 -5.76 -2.81
C VAL A 139 -19.68 -5.47 -1.98
N GLN A 140 -19.41 -4.21 -1.66
CA GLN A 140 -18.26 -3.81 -0.85
C GLN A 140 -18.27 -4.48 0.54
N PHE A 141 -19.41 -4.48 1.24
CA PHE A 141 -19.49 -5.05 2.59
C PHE A 141 -19.66 -6.57 2.61
N LEU A 142 -20.59 -7.12 1.83
CA LEU A 142 -20.96 -8.54 1.92
C LEU A 142 -20.07 -9.45 1.08
N VAL A 143 -19.57 -8.97 -0.06
CA VAL A 143 -18.79 -9.80 -0.98
C VAL A 143 -17.31 -9.53 -0.81
N ILE A 144 -16.88 -8.27 -0.92
CA ILE A 144 -15.45 -7.93 -0.90
C ILE A 144 -14.87 -8.13 0.50
N THR A 145 -15.41 -7.46 1.52
CA THR A 145 -14.85 -7.55 2.88
C THR A 145 -14.94 -8.98 3.44
N LYS A 146 -16.12 -9.61 3.38
CA LYS A 146 -16.29 -10.98 3.91
C LYS A 146 -15.66 -12.06 3.05
N GLY A 147 -15.61 -11.88 1.73
CA GLY A 147 -14.89 -12.78 0.83
C GLY A 147 -13.39 -12.72 1.07
N ALA A 148 -12.82 -11.51 1.19
CA ALA A 148 -11.41 -11.30 1.47
C ALA A 148 -10.99 -11.92 2.81
N GLU A 149 -11.80 -11.76 3.87
CA GLU A 149 -11.56 -12.35 5.19
C GLU A 149 -11.43 -13.89 5.11
N ARG A 150 -12.39 -14.55 4.46
CA ARG A 150 -12.38 -16.02 4.30
C ARG A 150 -11.23 -16.51 3.42
N VAL A 151 -10.94 -15.82 2.32
CA VAL A 151 -9.83 -16.19 1.43
C VAL A 151 -8.49 -16.03 2.15
N ALA A 152 -8.31 -14.96 2.92
CA ALA A 152 -7.09 -14.74 3.70
C ALA A 152 -6.90 -15.81 4.78
N GLU A 153 -7.94 -16.14 5.54
CA GLU A 153 -7.90 -17.19 6.57
C GLU A 153 -7.49 -18.55 5.98
N VAL A 154 -8.13 -18.94 4.87
CA VAL A 154 -7.87 -20.22 4.22
C VAL A 154 -6.47 -20.25 3.60
N ALA A 155 -6.02 -19.16 2.97
CA ALA A 155 -4.69 -19.06 2.40
C ALA A 155 -3.59 -19.12 3.49
N ALA A 156 -3.79 -18.41 4.60
CA ALA A 156 -2.88 -18.45 5.75
C ALA A 156 -2.82 -19.86 6.32
N ARG A 157 -3.97 -20.49 6.57
CA ARG A 157 -4.03 -21.85 7.11
C ARG A 157 -3.37 -22.87 6.19
N PHE A 158 -3.65 -22.87 4.90
CA PHE A 158 -3.00 -23.80 3.97
C PHE A 158 -1.50 -23.60 3.89
N THR A 159 -1.04 -22.34 3.95
CA THR A 159 0.38 -22.04 3.93
C THR A 159 1.06 -22.51 5.23
N LEU A 160 0.41 -22.32 6.37
CA LEU A 160 0.90 -22.77 7.67
C LEU A 160 0.90 -24.30 7.80
N ASP A 161 -0.17 -24.97 7.36
CA ASP A 161 -0.30 -26.43 7.34
C ASP A 161 0.74 -27.09 6.43
N ALA A 162 1.22 -26.41 5.39
CA ALA A 162 2.28 -26.88 4.51
C ALA A 162 3.70 -26.75 5.10
N MET A 163 3.90 -26.01 6.20
CA MET A 163 5.24 -25.74 6.74
C MET A 163 5.99 -26.98 7.24
N PRO A 164 5.37 -27.92 7.98
CA PRO A 164 6.06 -29.16 8.37
C PRO A 164 6.54 -29.94 7.16
N GLY A 165 5.75 -30.01 6.09
CA GLY A 165 6.14 -30.65 4.83
C GLY A 165 7.35 -29.98 4.17
N LYS A 166 7.37 -28.65 4.11
CA LYS A 166 8.52 -27.87 3.61
C LYS A 166 9.78 -28.04 4.49
N GLN A 167 9.63 -28.21 5.81
CA GLN A 167 10.76 -28.47 6.71
C GLN A 167 11.28 -29.90 6.55
N MET A 168 10.39 -30.88 6.45
CA MET A 168 10.74 -32.29 6.21
C MET A 168 11.46 -32.48 4.86
N SER A 169 11.08 -31.76 3.81
CA SER A 169 11.78 -31.84 2.52
C SER A 169 13.21 -31.29 2.60
N ILE A 170 13.44 -30.20 3.33
CA ILE A 170 14.80 -29.69 3.58
C ILE A 170 15.64 -30.71 4.35
N ASP A 171 15.05 -31.37 5.34
CA ASP A 171 15.75 -32.39 6.14
C ASP A 171 16.09 -33.63 5.29
N ALA A 172 15.18 -34.04 4.40
CA ALA A 172 15.41 -35.13 3.46
C ALA A 172 16.52 -34.79 2.47
N ASP A 173 16.52 -33.59 1.88
CA ASP A 173 17.54 -33.15 0.93
C ASP A 173 18.92 -33.00 1.58
N MET A 174 18.98 -32.54 2.84
CA MET A 174 20.22 -32.49 3.62
C MET A 174 20.77 -33.90 3.86
N ARG A 175 19.91 -34.86 4.23
CA ARG A 175 20.31 -36.27 4.43
C ARG A 175 20.75 -36.94 3.12
N ALA A 176 20.15 -36.56 1.99
CA ALA A 176 20.52 -37.03 0.66
C ALA A 176 21.81 -36.41 0.11
N GLY A 177 22.40 -35.42 0.81
CA GLY A 177 23.61 -34.73 0.38
C GLY A 177 23.40 -33.74 -0.77
N ILE A 178 22.15 -33.39 -1.09
CA ILE A 178 21.81 -32.42 -2.14
C ILE A 178 22.02 -30.98 -1.63
N LEU A 179 21.82 -30.77 -0.32
CA LEU A 179 21.87 -29.47 0.36
C LEU A 179 22.94 -29.46 1.45
N ASP A 180 23.77 -28.42 1.48
CA ASP A 180 24.73 -28.18 2.57
C ASP A 180 24.03 -27.62 3.84
N SER A 181 24.67 -27.78 5.00
CA SER A 181 24.18 -27.29 6.30
C SER A 181 23.87 -25.79 6.28
N ASN A 182 24.70 -24.99 5.61
CA ASN A 182 24.48 -23.54 5.51
C ASN A 182 23.27 -23.22 4.63
N GLN A 183 23.13 -23.89 3.48
CA GLN A 183 22.01 -23.69 2.56
C GLN A 183 20.68 -24.12 3.18
N ALA A 184 20.67 -25.23 3.92
CA ALA A 184 19.49 -25.68 4.65
C ALA A 184 19.07 -24.69 5.75
N ARG A 185 20.04 -24.07 6.45
CA ARG A 185 19.77 -23.03 7.45
C ARG A 185 19.13 -21.80 6.82
N GLU A 186 19.62 -21.34 5.66
CA GLU A 186 19.01 -20.23 4.92
C GLU A 186 17.57 -20.53 4.50
N LYS A 187 17.32 -21.73 3.95
CA LYS A 187 15.96 -22.15 3.57
C LYS A 187 15.00 -22.23 4.75
N ARG A 188 15.45 -22.75 5.91
CA ARG A 188 14.64 -22.76 7.14
C ARG A 188 14.32 -21.35 7.64
N LEU A 189 15.29 -20.43 7.58
CA LEU A 189 15.07 -19.02 7.91
C LEU A 189 14.04 -18.37 6.99
N ALA A 190 14.04 -18.70 5.69
CA ALA A 190 13.03 -18.22 4.75
C ALA A 190 11.62 -18.73 5.09
N ILE A 191 11.47 -20.03 5.39
CA ILE A 191 10.19 -20.61 5.83
C ILE A 191 9.71 -19.98 7.15
N GLN A 192 10.64 -19.70 8.08
CA GLN A 192 10.29 -19.05 9.35
C GLN A 192 9.77 -17.62 9.15
N LYS A 193 10.36 -16.86 8.21
CA LYS A 193 9.84 -15.53 7.83
C LYS A 193 8.47 -15.62 7.16
N GLU A 194 8.25 -16.62 6.30
CA GLU A 194 6.94 -16.90 5.68
C GLU A 194 5.89 -17.19 6.77
N SER A 195 6.22 -18.06 7.73
CA SER A 195 5.38 -18.38 8.90
C SER A 195 4.98 -17.13 9.70
N GLN A 196 5.94 -16.27 10.02
CA GLN A 196 5.70 -15.04 10.78
C GLN A 196 4.78 -14.08 10.04
N LEU A 197 4.88 -14.00 8.71
CA LEU A 197 4.04 -13.14 7.90
C LEU A 197 2.59 -13.62 7.90
N TYR A 198 2.36 -14.91 7.60
CA TYR A 198 1.00 -15.47 7.58
C TYR A 198 0.38 -15.63 8.97
N GLY A 199 1.20 -15.76 10.04
CA GLY A 199 0.73 -15.80 11.42
C GLY A 199 0.38 -14.43 12.02
N ALA A 200 0.77 -13.33 11.37
CA ALA A 200 0.48 -11.96 11.79
C ALA A 200 -0.66 -11.28 11.00
N MET A 201 -1.20 -11.95 9.98
CA MET A 201 -2.35 -11.51 9.17
C MET A 201 -3.66 -12.09 9.71
#